data_AF-A0A0A1GYS3-F1
#
_entry.id   AF-A0A0A1GYS3-F1
#
_cell.length_a   1.000
_cell.length_b   1.000
_cell.length_c   1.000
_cell.angle_alpha   90.00
_cell.angle_beta   90.00
_cell.angle_gamma   90.00
#
_symmetry.space_group_name_H-M   'P 1'
#
loop_
_entity.id
_entity.type
_entity.pdbx_description
1 polymer ?
#
loop_
_entity_poly.entity_id
_entity_poly.type
_entity_poly.pdbx_seq_one_letter_code
_entity_poly.pdbx_strand_id
1 'polypeptide(L)'
;MITKINVIGVVQYAFGQSTLFMGGVVDSALEERYAQSLAKKLKAYGLTVEVDANHEFGEIPSVETPDTLWVVNRNVVGSLKTKLGNKQYIIAEHGDIFRANPNAVALKLVQLIQPQAN
;
A
#
# COMPACT_ATOMS: atom_id res chain seq x y z
N MET A 1 -9.95 1.90 -15.46
CA MET A 1 -10.55 2.62 -14.30
C MET A 1 -10.10 1.86 -13.07
N ILE A 2 -9.59 2.54 -12.04
CA ILE A 2 -9.11 1.87 -10.82
C ILE A 2 -10.31 1.44 -9.97
N THR A 3 -10.41 0.15 -9.71
CA THR A 3 -11.47 -0.47 -8.88
C THR A 3 -10.90 -1.11 -7.61
N LYS A 4 -9.59 -1.41 -7.61
CA LYS A 4 -8.90 -2.09 -6.50
C LYS A 4 -7.63 -1.36 -6.09
N ILE A 5 -7.35 -1.34 -4.79
CA ILE A 5 -6.14 -0.79 -4.20
C ILE A 5 -5.51 -1.85 -3.31
N ASN A 6 -4.27 -2.22 -3.60
CA ASN A 6 -3.50 -3.16 -2.77
C ASN A 6 -2.42 -2.40 -1.99
N VAL A 7 -2.47 -2.49 -0.67
CA VAL A 7 -1.44 -1.97 0.23
C VAL A 7 -0.37 -3.03 0.43
N ILE A 8 0.89 -2.73 0.12
CA ILE A 8 2.04 -3.58 0.42
C ILE A 8 2.96 -2.84 1.38
N GLY A 9 3.32 -3.50 2.48
CA GLY A 9 4.30 -2.97 3.40
C GLY A 9 5.30 -3.98 3.90
N VAL A 10 6.24 -3.45 4.68
CA VAL A 10 6.94 -4.17 5.74
C VAL A 10 6.99 -3.24 6.92
N VAL A 11 6.55 -3.73 8.07
CA VAL A 11 6.82 -3.09 9.35
C VAL A 11 7.91 -3.88 10.06
N GLN A 12 9.17 -3.49 9.85
CA GLN A 12 10.28 -4.02 10.62
C GLN A 12 10.21 -3.42 12.03
N TYR A 13 9.78 -4.22 13.01
CA TYR A 13 9.94 -3.84 14.41
C TYR A 13 11.43 -3.92 14.79
N ALA A 14 12.06 -2.78 14.94
CA ALA A 14 13.37 -2.68 15.57
C ALA A 14 13.23 -2.80 17.09
N PHE A 15 13.06 -4.02 17.60
CA PHE A 15 13.34 -4.33 19.00
C PHE A 15 14.20 -5.59 19.10
N GLY A 16 15.52 -5.37 19.12
CA GLY A 16 16.52 -6.25 19.73
C GLY A 16 16.63 -7.69 19.20
N GLN A 17 17.45 -7.86 18.15
CA GLN A 17 18.43 -8.94 17.92
C GLN A 17 18.63 -9.10 16.41
N SER A 18 19.66 -8.40 15.92
CA SER A 18 20.28 -8.65 14.64
C SER A 18 20.89 -10.05 14.66
N THR A 19 20.45 -10.94 13.78
CA THR A 19 21.27 -11.88 13.02
C THR A 19 20.31 -12.87 12.39
N LEU A 20 19.91 -12.61 11.14
CA LEU A 20 19.43 -13.57 10.15
C LEU A 20 18.77 -12.73 9.07
N PHE A 21 19.34 -12.69 7.86
CA PHE A 21 18.58 -12.28 6.69
C PHE A 21 17.51 -13.35 6.38
N MET A 22 16.54 -13.61 7.26
CA MET A 22 15.45 -14.56 7.06
C MET A 22 14.31 -14.26 8.05
N GLY A 23 13.10 -14.03 7.54
CA GLY A 23 11.88 -13.94 8.36
C GLY A 23 11.52 -12.53 8.83
N GLY A 24 11.49 -11.55 7.93
CA GLY A 24 10.84 -10.27 8.23
C GLY A 24 9.37 -10.52 8.55
N VAL A 25 8.96 -10.29 9.80
CA VAL A 25 7.55 -10.25 10.16
C VAL A 25 6.95 -9.08 9.38
N VAL A 26 6.17 -9.40 8.35
CA VAL A 26 5.14 -8.49 7.86
C VAL A 26 4.20 -8.33 9.04
N ASP A 27 4.15 -7.14 9.65
CA ASP A 27 3.07 -6.87 10.60
C ASP A 27 1.79 -6.69 9.79
N SER A 28 1.26 -7.82 9.33
CA SER A 28 0.04 -7.95 8.55
C SER A 28 -1.12 -7.21 9.22
N ALA A 29 -1.14 -7.16 10.56
CA ALA A 29 -2.16 -6.46 11.30
C ALA A 29 -2.04 -4.93 11.17
N LEU A 30 -0.84 -4.36 11.13
CA LEU A 30 -0.66 -2.93 10.85
C LEU A 30 -1.02 -2.58 9.40
N GLU A 31 -0.66 -3.44 8.46
CA GLU A 31 -1.00 -3.24 7.05
C GLU A 31 -2.51 -3.35 6.80
N GLU A 32 -3.17 -4.33 7.41
CA GLU A 32 -4.63 -4.43 7.44
C GLU A 32 -5.27 -3.19 8.06
N ARG A 33 -4.78 -2.72 9.22
CA ARG A 33 -5.30 -1.52 9.87
C ARG A 33 -5.15 -0.29 8.96
N TYR A 34 -4.01 -0.16 8.28
CA TYR A 34 -3.80 0.91 7.32
C TYR A 34 -4.75 0.80 6.13
N ALA A 35 -4.90 -0.40 5.53
CA ALA A 35 -5.82 -0.66 4.43
C ALA A 35 -7.28 -0.34 4.81
N GLN A 36 -7.73 -0.78 5.99
CA GLN A 36 -9.06 -0.48 6.52
C GLN A 36 -9.26 1.02 6.77
N SER A 37 -8.27 1.69 7.35
CA SER A 37 -8.31 3.15 7.57
C SER A 37 -8.38 3.89 6.23
N LEU A 38 -7.61 3.43 5.23
CA LEU A 38 -7.62 3.98 3.88
C LEU A 38 -8.98 3.78 3.21
N ALA A 39 -9.54 2.58 3.26
CA ALA A 39 -10.88 2.27 2.73
C ALA A 39 -11.94 3.20 3.33
N LYS A 40 -11.94 3.36 4.65
CA LYS A 40 -12.86 4.26 5.36
C LYS A 40 -12.71 5.70 4.90
N LYS A 41 -11.47 6.16 4.68
CA LYS A 41 -11.18 7.52 4.23
C LYS A 41 -11.61 7.76 2.78
N LEU A 42 -11.33 6.82 1.87
CA LEU A 42 -11.76 6.89 0.47
C LEU A 42 -13.29 6.88 0.34
N LYS A 43 -13.97 6.05 1.13
CA LYS A 43 -15.44 6.06 1.22
C LYS A 43 -15.98 7.42 1.68
N ALA A 44 -15.31 8.08 2.62
CA ALA A 44 -15.68 9.43 3.05
C ALA A 44 -15.49 10.49 1.94
N TYR A 45 -14.62 10.23 0.96
CA TYR A 45 -14.49 11.04 -0.26
C TYR A 45 -15.45 10.63 -1.38
N GLY A 46 -16.34 9.66 -1.16
CA GLY A 46 -17.29 9.18 -2.17
C GLY A 46 -16.69 8.22 -3.20
N LEU A 47 -15.49 7.69 -2.95
CA LEU A 47 -14.86 6.68 -3.81
C LEU A 47 -15.31 5.28 -3.37
N THR A 48 -15.79 4.50 -4.34
CA THR A 48 -16.14 3.09 -4.14
C THR A 48 -15.05 2.24 -4.78
N VAL A 49 -14.02 1.93 -3.99
CA VAL A 49 -12.88 1.09 -4.39
C VAL A 49 -12.62 0.04 -3.32
N GLU A 50 -12.25 -1.15 -3.75
CA GLU A 50 -11.80 -2.22 -2.87
C GLU A 50 -10.39 -1.88 -2.37
N VAL A 51 -10.13 -2.05 -1.07
CA VAL A 51 -8.80 -1.80 -0.49
C VAL A 51 -8.39 -2.99 0.36
N ASP A 52 -7.35 -3.69 -0.07
CA ASP A 52 -6.82 -4.87 0.61
C ASP A 52 -5.38 -4.66 1.04
N ALA A 53 -4.98 -5.32 2.12
CA ALA A 53 -3.58 -5.51 2.45
C ALA A 53 -3.06 -6.76 1.70
N ASN A 54 -1.93 -6.63 1.02
CA ASN A 54 -1.25 -7.77 0.42
C ASN A 54 -0.14 -8.24 1.35
N HIS A 55 -0.43 -9.32 2.06
CA HIS A 55 0.44 -9.97 3.05
C HIS A 55 1.60 -10.76 2.45
N GLU A 56 1.52 -11.05 1.14
CA GLU A 56 2.52 -11.84 0.47
C GLU A 56 3.64 -10.91 0.00
N PHE A 57 4.64 -10.75 0.86
CA PHE A 57 5.88 -10.02 0.61
C PHE A 57 6.60 -10.59 -0.63
N GLY A 58 6.14 -10.22 -1.81
CA GLY A 58 6.73 -10.60 -3.07
C GLY A 58 5.83 -11.33 -4.07
N GLU A 59 4.58 -11.67 -3.78
CA GLU A 59 3.65 -12.16 -4.81
C GLU A 59 2.83 -11.00 -5.37
N ILE A 60 3.55 -9.99 -5.85
CA ILE A 60 2.95 -9.07 -6.79
C ILE A 60 2.73 -9.89 -8.07
N PRO A 61 1.48 -10.09 -8.52
CA PRO A 61 1.19 -10.90 -9.68
C PRO A 61 1.98 -10.38 -10.89
N SER A 62 2.67 -11.30 -11.58
CA SER A 62 3.48 -10.99 -12.76
C SER A 62 2.61 -10.51 -13.93
N VAL A 63 1.34 -10.92 -13.96
CA VAL A 63 0.34 -10.45 -14.93
C VAL A 63 -0.02 -8.99 -14.71
N GLU A 64 -0.42 -8.32 -15.79
CA GLU A 64 -0.89 -6.94 -15.74
C GLU A 64 -2.22 -6.84 -14.98
N THR A 65 -2.34 -5.80 -14.15
CA THR A 65 -3.53 -5.55 -13.31
C THR A 65 -3.99 -4.10 -13.54
N PRO A 66 -4.58 -3.80 -14.71
CA PRO A 66 -4.84 -2.43 -15.17
C PRO A 66 -5.91 -1.68 -14.35
N ASP A 67 -6.66 -2.40 -13.52
CA ASP A 67 -7.69 -1.91 -12.61
C ASP A 67 -7.21 -1.77 -11.15
N THR A 68 -5.97 -2.19 -10.88
CA THR A 68 -5.39 -2.26 -9.54
C THR A 68 -4.28 -1.24 -9.37
N LEU A 69 -4.40 -0.42 -8.32
CA LEU A 69 -3.36 0.52 -7.90
C LEU A 69 -2.66 0.01 -6.64
N TRP A 70 -1.33 0.13 -6.61
CA TRP A 70 -0.52 -0.37 -5.50
C TRP A 70 -0.09 0.76 -4.57
N VAL A 71 -0.39 0.66 -3.28
CA VAL A 71 0.14 1.55 -2.25
C VAL A 71 1.31 0.85 -1.59
N VAL A 72 2.53 1.36 -1.81
CA VAL A 72 3.76 0.66 -1.42
C VAL A 72 4.48 1.44 -0.33
N ASN A 73 4.80 0.78 0.77
CA ASN A 73 5.65 1.34 1.83
C ASN A 73 7.02 1.73 1.25
N ARG A 74 7.46 2.97 1.49
CA ARG A 74 8.76 3.48 1.03
C ARG A 74 9.93 2.54 1.34
N ASN A 75 9.91 1.85 2.49
CA ASN A 75 11.01 0.96 2.90
C ASN A 75 11.15 -0.29 2.01
N VAL A 76 10.11 -0.66 1.25
CA VAL A 76 10.11 -1.89 0.43
C VAL A 76 10.09 -1.61 -1.07
N VAL A 77 9.88 -0.35 -1.48
CA VAL A 77 9.88 0.05 -2.90
C VAL A 77 11.16 -0.39 -3.60
N GLY A 78 12.32 -0.22 -2.94
CA GLY A 78 13.61 -0.64 -3.49
C GLY A 78 13.67 -2.13 -3.80
N SER A 79 13.22 -2.96 -2.87
CA SER A 79 13.17 -4.43 -3.00
C SER A 79 12.13 -4.91 -4.02
N LEU A 80 11.06 -4.13 -4.23
CA LEU A 80 9.96 -4.48 -5.14
C LEU A 80 10.07 -3.81 -6.51
N LYS A 81 11.13 -3.03 -6.78
CA LYS A 81 11.25 -2.21 -8.00
C LYS A 81 11.04 -3.01 -9.29
N THR A 82 11.62 -4.22 -9.37
CA THR A 82 11.48 -5.10 -10.54
C THR A 82 10.06 -5.66 -10.69
N LYS A 83 9.38 -5.95 -9.58
CA LYS A 83 8.00 -6.46 -9.55
C LYS A 83 6.95 -5.36 -9.79
N LEU A 84 7.27 -4.13 -9.39
CA LEU A 84 6.43 -2.94 -9.59
C LEU A 84 6.50 -2.41 -11.02
N GLY A 85 7.60 -2.62 -11.75
CA GLY A 85 7.76 -2.37 -13.20
C GLY A 85 6.72 -1.48 -13.86
N ASN A 86 5.74 -2.09 -14.54
CA ASN A 86 4.69 -1.42 -15.31
C ASN A 86 3.39 -1.16 -14.52
N LYS A 87 3.37 -1.46 -13.22
CA LYS A 87 2.18 -1.31 -12.39
C LYS A 87 2.03 0.14 -11.94
N GLN A 88 0.79 0.60 -11.80
CA GLN A 88 0.52 1.90 -11.22
C GLN A 88 0.66 1.82 -9.70
N TYR A 89 1.54 2.65 -9.11
CA TYR A 89 1.75 2.65 -7.67
C TYR A 89 1.94 4.05 -7.08
N ILE A 90 1.61 4.17 -5.80
CA ILE A 90 1.86 5.34 -4.95
C ILE A 90 2.73 4.90 -3.79
N ILE A 91 3.72 5.71 -3.45
CA ILE A 91 4.58 5.49 -2.29
C ILE A 91 3.91 6.07 -1.05
N ALA A 92 3.72 5.23 -0.03
CA ALA A 92 3.31 5.62 1.31
C ALA A 92 4.55 5.75 2.21
N GLU A 93 4.63 6.80 3.01
CA GLU A 93 5.70 6.94 4.00
C GLU A 93 5.56 5.87 5.09
N HIS A 94 6.68 5.34 5.55
CA HIS A 94 6.67 4.28 6.56
C HIS A 94 5.93 4.70 7.85
N GLY A 95 6.14 5.94 8.29
CA GLY A 95 5.48 6.48 9.49
C GLY A 95 3.95 6.61 9.35
N ASP A 96 3.44 6.80 8.14
CA ASP A 96 2.00 6.85 7.88
C ASP A 96 1.37 5.46 7.99
N ILE A 97 2.06 4.44 7.49
CA ILE A 97 1.64 3.03 7.62
C ILE A 97 1.68 2.60 9.09
N PHE A 98 2.79 2.87 9.77
CA PHE A 98 2.94 2.52 11.19
C PHE A 98 1.87 3.15 12.09
N ARG A 99 1.43 4.37 11.78
CA ARG A 99 0.37 5.08 12.53
C ARG A 99 -1.04 4.79 12.03
N ALA A 100 -1.22 3.91 11.03
CA ALA A 100 -2.50 3.70 10.34
C ALA A 100 -3.16 5.02 9.86
N ASN A 101 -2.34 5.98 9.41
CA ASN A 101 -2.76 7.30 8.98
C ASN A 101 -2.70 7.43 7.45
N PRO A 102 -3.80 7.17 6.73
CA PRO A 102 -3.82 7.17 5.28
C PRO A 102 -3.99 8.54 4.64
N ASN A 103 -4.06 9.64 5.42
CA ASN A 103 -4.56 10.94 4.91
C ASN A 103 -3.82 11.44 3.66
N ALA A 104 -2.48 11.41 3.66
CA ALA A 104 -1.68 11.88 2.52
C ALA A 104 -1.88 11.02 1.27
N VAL A 105 -1.99 9.70 1.44
CA VAL A 105 -2.20 8.74 0.34
C VAL A 105 -3.63 8.82 -0.17
N ALA A 106 -4.62 8.90 0.72
CA ALA A 106 -6.03 9.04 0.36
C ALA A 106 -6.27 10.27 -0.51
N LEU A 107 -5.67 11.41 -0.18
CA LEU A 107 -5.79 12.63 -0.98
C LEU A 107 -5.23 12.44 -2.40
N LYS A 108 -4.05 11.82 -2.53
CA LYS A 108 -3.44 11.51 -3.83
C LYS A 108 -4.30 10.55 -4.66
N LEU A 109 -4.89 9.54 -4.01
CA LEU A 109 -5.78 8.58 -4.66
C LEU A 109 -7.05 9.25 -5.19
N VAL A 110 -7.64 10.15 -4.42
CA VAL A 110 -8.81 10.92 -4.87
C VAL A 110 -8.47 11.72 -6.12
N GLN A 111 -7.35 12.46 -6.10
CA GLN A 111 -6.89 13.27 -7.24
C GLN A 111 -6.63 12.43 -8.50
N LEU A 112 -6.17 11.18 -8.32
CA LEU A 112 -5.86 10.29 -9.43
C LEU A 112 -7.09 9.57 -10.00
N ILE A 113 -8.03 9.16 -9.15
CA ILE A 113 -9.23 8.40 -9.56
C ILE A 113 -10.35 9.33 -10.01
N GLN A 114 -10.48 10.49 -9.38
CA GLN A 114 -11.39 11.57 -9.74
C GLN A 114 -10.53 12.80 -10.08
N PRO A 115 -9.88 12.83 -11.26
CA PRO A 115 -9.27 14.07 -11.73
C PRO A 115 -10.39 15.12 -11.74
N GLN A 116 -10.25 16.16 -10.93
CA GLN A 116 -11.23 17.23 -10.88
C GLN A 116 -11.50 17.67 -12.32
N ALA A 117 -12.77 17.61 -12.73
CA ALA A 117 -13.19 18.18 -13.99
C ALA A 117 -12.90 19.68 -13.92
N ASN A 118 -11.80 20.09 -14.53
CA ASN A 118 -11.57 21.49 -14.88
C ASN A 118 -12.46 21.84 -16.08
#